data_AF-A0A662IRN7-F1
#
_entry.id   AF-A0A662IRN7-F1
#
_cell.length_a   1.000
_cell.length_b   1.000
_cell.length_c   1.000
_cell.angle_alpha   90.00
_cell.angle_beta   90.00
_cell.angle_gamma   90.00
#
_symmetry.space_group_name_H-M   'P 1'
#
loop_
_entity.id
_entity.type
_entity.pdbx_description
1 polymer ?
#
loop_
_entity_poly.entity_id
_entity_poly.type
_entity_poly.pdbx_seq_one_letter_code
_entity_poly.pdbx_strand_id
1 'polypeptide(L)'
;MRVIVVFDIPVEHNKLRDELRELLKNYGGTFLEYSVYETELDERVVVELIEKVRRLLRRGAGRVDFVFPCERCYRKIIVVDTTQL
;
A
#
# COMPACT_ATOMS: atom_id res chain seq x y z
N MET A 1 -11.16 -2.38 8.93
CA MET A 1 -10.85 -0.95 8.70
C MET A 1 -10.17 -0.82 7.36
N ARG A 2 -10.56 0.17 6.56
CA ARG A 2 -9.95 0.41 5.25
C ARG A 2 -8.60 1.09 5.39
N VAL A 3 -7.61 0.60 4.65
CA VAL A 3 -6.24 1.11 4.66
C VAL A 3 -5.78 1.30 3.22
N ILE A 4 -5.26 2.48 2.92
CA ILE A 4 -4.59 2.79 1.66
C ILE A 4 -3.10 2.88 1.96
N VAL A 5 -2.30 2.05 1.30
CA VAL A 5 -0.85 2.01 1.38
C VAL A 5 -0.30 2.68 0.13
N VAL A 6 0.33 3.85 0.32
CA VAL A 6 0.98 4.60 -0.75
C VAL A 6 2.48 4.43 -0.58
N PHE A 7 3.21 4.10 -1.65
CA PHE A 7 4.63 3.88 -1.55
C PHE A 7 5.44 4.49 -2.69
N ASP A 8 6.57 5.07 -2.32
CA ASP A 8 7.58 5.59 -3.22
C ASP A 8 8.89 4.85 -2.96
N ILE A 9 9.24 3.95 -3.89
CA ILE A 9 10.47 3.16 -3.84
C ILE A 9 11.32 3.61 -5.03
N PRO A 10 12.56 4.08 -4.83
CA PRO A 10 13.43 4.52 -5.92
C PRO A 10 13.65 3.41 -6.97
N VAL A 11 13.88 3.81 -8.22
CA VAL A 11 13.97 2.89 -9.38
C VAL A 11 15.14 1.90 -9.24
N GLU A 12 16.25 2.35 -8.66
CA GLU A 12 17.40 1.52 -8.31
C GLU A 12 17.09 0.41 -7.29
N HIS A 13 15.93 0.49 -6.61
CA HIS A 13 15.45 -0.48 -5.64
C HIS A 13 14.23 -1.30 -6.15
N ASN A 14 14.11 -1.54 -7.46
CA ASN A 14 13.01 -2.34 -8.04
C ASN A 14 12.77 -3.69 -7.32
N LYS A 15 13.83 -4.40 -6.89
CA LYS A 15 13.67 -5.64 -6.12
C LYS A 15 12.91 -5.44 -4.80
N LEU A 16 13.18 -4.34 -4.09
CA LEU A 16 12.47 -3.99 -2.86
C LEU A 16 11.00 -3.66 -3.15
N ARG A 17 10.73 -2.99 -4.27
CA ARG A 17 9.37 -2.70 -4.73
C ARG A 17 8.60 -4.00 -4.98
N ASP A 18 9.20 -4.96 -5.69
CA ASP A 18 8.57 -6.25 -5.96
C ASP A 18 8.30 -7.04 -4.67
N GLU A 19 9.27 -7.08 -3.75
CA GLU A 19 9.09 -7.72 -2.44
C GLU A 19 7.98 -7.04 -1.62
N LEU A 20 7.85 -5.72 -1.68
CA LEU A 20 6.77 -4.99 -1.01
C LEU A 20 5.42 -5.33 -1.64
N ARG A 21 5.37 -5.41 -2.97
CA ARG A 21 4.15 -5.75 -3.69
C ARG A 21 3.67 -7.16 -3.36
N GLU A 22 4.58 -8.14 -3.34
CA GLU A 22 4.26 -9.52 -2.93
C GLU A 22 3.84 -9.61 -1.46
N LEU A 23 4.48 -8.86 -0.57
CA LEU A 23 4.06 -8.77 0.83
C LEU A 23 2.60 -8.30 0.93
N LEU A 24 2.25 -7.21 0.24
CA LEU A 24 0.92 -6.62 0.29
C LEU A 24 -0.16 -7.55 -0.27
N LYS A 25 0.10 -8.32 -1.33
CA LYS A 25 -0.86 -9.29 -1.90
C LYS A 25 -1.39 -10.31 -0.88
N ASN A 26 -0.61 -10.63 0.15
CA ASN A 26 -1.03 -11.56 1.21
C ASN A 26 -2.14 -11.01 2.12
N TYR A 27 -2.50 -9.73 1.98
CA TYR A 27 -3.51 -9.05 2.80
C TYR A 27 -4.85 -8.86 2.07
N GLY A 28 -5.10 -9.60 0.98
CA GLY A 28 -6.43 -9.72 0.37
C GLY A 28 -7.00 -8.46 -0.29
N GLY A 29 -6.15 -7.46 -0.57
CA GLY A 29 -6.52 -6.20 -1.20
C GLY A 29 -6.13 -6.11 -2.67
N THR A 30 -6.17 -4.89 -3.21
CA THR A 30 -5.96 -4.60 -4.63
C THR A 30 -4.97 -3.45 -4.81
N PHE A 31 -4.10 -3.58 -5.83
CA PHE A 31 -3.33 -2.44 -6.33
C PHE A 31 -4.23 -1.58 -7.21
N LEU A 32 -4.48 -0.34 -6.77
CA LEU A 32 -5.24 0.65 -7.52
C LEU A 32 -4.36 1.38 -8.53
N GLU A 33 -3.07 1.51 -8.22
CA GLU A 33 -2.06 2.09 -9.11
C GLU A 33 -0.73 1.33 -8.97
N TYR A 34 0.29 1.77 -9.70
CA TYR A 34 1.63 1.19 -9.61
C TYR A 34 2.20 1.21 -8.17
N SER A 35 1.87 2.26 -7.44
CA SER A 35 2.39 2.59 -6.11
C SER A 35 1.33 2.78 -5.03
N VAL A 36 0.10 2.32 -5.29
CA VAL A 36 -1.05 2.46 -4.38
C VAL A 36 -1.74 1.11 -4.23
N TYR A 37 -1.89 0.68 -2.98
CA TYR A 37 -2.56 -0.56 -2.60
C TYR A 37 -3.66 -0.27 -1.59
N GLU A 38 -4.81 -0.91 -1.74
CA GLU A 38 -5.96 -0.78 -0.85
C GLU A 38 -6.31 -2.14 -0.26
N THR A 39 -6.63 -2.18 1.04
CA THR A 39 -7.14 -3.38 1.72
C THR A 39 -8.07 -3.02 2.87
N GLU A 40 -8.80 -4.00 3.37
CA GLU A 40 -9.57 -3.93 4.60
C GLU A 40 -9.06 -4.94 5.63
N LEU A 41 -8.55 -4.43 6.76
CA LEU A 41 -7.88 -5.22 7.79
C LEU A 41 -8.41 -4.87 9.19
N ASP A 42 -8.29 -5.79 10.15
CA ASP A 42 -8.45 -5.42 11.56
C ASP A 42 -7.18 -4.71 12.10
N GLU A 43 -7.31 -4.06 13.25
CA GLU A 43 -6.22 -3.28 13.85
C GLU A 43 -4.97 -4.10 14.15
N ARG A 44 -5.13 -5.36 14.57
CA ARG A 44 -3.99 -6.24 14.90
C ARG A 44 -3.20 -6.56 13.66
N VAL A 45 -3.90 -6.88 12.57
CA VAL A 45 -3.29 -7.20 11.28
C VAL A 45 -2.63 -5.96 10.65
N VAL A 46 -3.18 -4.76 10.86
CA VAL A 46 -2.53 -3.49 10.45
C VAL A 46 -1.19 -3.30 11.16
N VAL A 47 -1.14 -3.48 12.48
CA VAL A 47 0.12 -3.33 13.24
C VAL A 47 1.17 -4.33 12.74
N GLU A 48 0.77 -5.57 12.48
CA GLU A 48 1.66 -6.58 11.89
C GLU A 48 2.19 -6.18 10.51
N LEU A 49 1.31 -5.67 9.63
CA LEU A 49 1.69 -5.21 8.30
C LEU A 49 2.69 -4.05 8.37
N ILE A 50 2.45 -3.06 9.23
CA ILE A 50 3.37 -1.92 9.42
C ILE A 50 4.75 -2.41 9.85
N GLU A 51 4.83 -3.36 10.77
CA GLU A 51 6.11 -3.92 11.22
C GLU A 51 6.83 -4.70 10.12
N LYS A 52 6.11 -5.49 9.32
CA LYS A 52 6.69 -6.19 8.16
C LYS A 52 7.22 -5.21 7.12
N VAL A 53 6.46 -4.16 6.80
CA VAL A 53 6.89 -3.11 5.87
C VAL A 53 8.12 -2.37 6.40
N ARG A 54 8.15 -2.00 7.68
CA ARG A 54 9.32 -1.36 8.31
C ARG A 54 10.58 -2.22 8.18
N ARG A 55 10.48 -3.53 8.45
CA ARG A 55 11.60 -4.47 8.31
C ARG A 55 12.06 -4.58 6.86
N LEU A 56 11.12 -4.58 5.93
CA LEU A 56 11.41 -4.65 4.51
C LEU A 56 12.17 -3.40 4.05
N LEU A 57 11.69 -2.20 4.38
CA LEU A 57 12.32 -0.94 3.99
C LEU A 57 13.75 -0.77 4.54
N ARG A 58 14.09 -1.33 5.71
CA ARG A 58 15.46 -1.31 6.25
C ARG A 58 16.51 -1.96 5.33
N ARG A 59 16.08 -2.76 4.35
CA ARG A 59 16.98 -3.45 3.40
C ARG A 59 17.31 -2.60 2.15
N GLY A 60 16.75 -1.39 2.04
CA GLY A 60 17.01 -0.48 0.92
C GLY A 60 16.57 0.94 1.26
N ALA A 61 15.98 1.64 0.29
CA ALA A 61 15.43 2.97 0.47
C ALA A 61 13.98 3.04 -0.04
N GLY A 62 13.17 3.89 0.59
CA GLY A 62 11.81 4.14 0.17
C GLY A 62 10.94 4.72 1.28
N ARG A 63 9.79 5.25 0.88
CA ARG A 63 8.75 5.78 1.76
C ARG A 63 7.48 4.98 1.58
N VAL A 64 6.81 4.67 2.69
CA VAL A 64 5.48 4.05 2.68
C VAL A 64 4.60 4.79 3.67
N ASP A 65 3.50 5.33 3.17
CA ASP A 65 2.48 6.02 3.96
C ASP A 65 1.26 5.11 4.11
N PHE A 66 0.82 4.92 5.35
CA PHE A 66 -0.43 4.23 5.67
C PHE A 66 -1.51 5.28 5.94
N VAL A 67 -2.52 5.31 5.08
CA VAL A 67 -3.65 6.23 5.18
C VAL A 67 -4.87 5.46 5.67
N PHE A 68 -5.48 5.97 6.74
CA PHE A 68 -6.67 5.42 7.37
C PHE A 68 -7.85 6.37 7.14
N PRO A 69 -8.44 6.38 5.93
CA PRO A 69 -9.52 7.30 5.64
C PRO A 69 -10.76 6.94 6.45
N CYS A 70 -11.44 7.95 7.02
CA CYS A 70 -12.80 7.74 7.48
C CYS A 70 -13.73 7.52 6.28
N GLU A 71 -14.90 6.93 6.52
CA GLU A 71 -15.87 6.62 5.46
C GLU A 71 -16.24 7.85 4.62
N ARG A 72 -16.38 9.03 5.26
CA ARG A 72 -16.70 10.29 4.57
C ARG A 72 -15.57 10.77 3.65
N CYS A 73 -14.32 10.59 4.05
CA CYS A 73 -13.17 10.94 3.21
C CYS A 73 -13.04 9.95 2.05
N TYR A 74 -13.25 8.66 2.33
CA TYR A 74 -13.15 7.61 1.32
C TYR A 74 -14.17 7.80 0.19
N ARG A 75 -15.43 8.10 0.52
CA ARG A 75 -16.50 8.35 -0.46
C ARG A 75 -16.26 9.58 -1.36
N LYS A 76 -15.26 10.42 -1.04
CA LYS A 76 -14.90 11.60 -1.84
C LYS A 76 -13.68 11.35 -2.74
N ILE A 77 -13.15 10.13 -2.79
CA ILE A 77 -12.10 9.78 -3.74
C ILE A 77 -12.69 9.88 -5.15
N ILE A 78 -12.05 10.68 -5.99
CA ILE A 78 -12.39 10.84 -7.40
C ILE A 78 -11.35 10.07 -8.20
N VAL A 79 -11.79 9.10 -8.99
CA VAL A 79 -10.93 8.30 -9.88
C VAL A 79 -11.08 8.83 -11.30
N VAL A 80 -9.96 9.19 -11.92
CA VAL A 80 -9.88 9.54 -13.34
C VAL A 80 -9.02 8.48 -14.02
N ASP A 81 -9.66 7.52 -14.67
CA ASP A 81 -9.01 6.32 -15.21
C ASP A 81 -9.21 6.24 -16.72
N THR A 82 -8.10 6.16 -17.46
CA THR A 82 -8.08 5.98 -18.92
C THR A 82 -7.54 4.60 -19.32
N THR A 83 -7.32 3.70 -18.36
CA THR A 83 -6.73 2.37 -18.57
C THR A 83 -7.76 1.30 -18.89
N GLN A 84 -9.05 1.59 -18.65
CA GLN A 84 -10.16 0.77 -19.13
C GLN A 84 -10.45 1.12 -20.59
N LEU A 85 -9.85 0.35 -21.51
CA LEU A 85 -10.16 0.34 -22.94
C LEU A 85 -11.27 -0.68 -23.24
#